data_AF-A0A960YD87-F1
#
_entry.id   AF-A0A960YD87-F1
#
_cell.length_a   1.000
_cell.length_b   1.000
_cell.length_c   1.000
_cell.angle_alpha   90.00
_cell.angle_beta   90.00
_cell.angle_gamma   90.00
#
_symmetry.space_group_name_H-M   'P 1'
#
loop_
_entity.id
_entity.type
_entity.pdbx_description
1 polymer ?
#
loop_
_entity_poly.entity_id
_entity_poly.type
_entity_poly.pdbx_seq_one_letter_code
_entity_poly.pdbx_strand_id
1 'polypeptide(L)'
;MKGFIVPHAKKVLFNWKHLKVFIPEPDYLLAMKCLAARVDTHDKVDIIFLIKTLKLNSPDKVFSIIEKYYPKNRIKPVTQYFIEEIFEND
;
A
#
# COMPACT_ATOMS: atom_id res chain seq x y z
N MET A 1 -11.44 2.01 -18.46
CA MET A 1 -11.27 1.65 -17.03
C MET A 1 -11.75 2.82 -16.19
N LYS A 2 -12.93 2.74 -15.54
CA LYS A 2 -13.40 3.81 -14.64
C LYS A 2 -12.50 3.83 -13.40
N GLY A 3 -11.89 4.97 -13.10
CA GLY A 3 -11.06 5.13 -11.89
C GLY A 3 -11.91 4.87 -10.66
N PHE A 4 -11.53 3.87 -9.87
CA PHE A 4 -12.14 3.61 -8.57
C PHE A 4 -11.60 4.65 -7.59
N ILE A 5 -12.46 5.54 -7.11
CA ILE A 5 -12.15 6.40 -5.97
C ILE A 5 -12.45 5.57 -4.73
N VAL A 6 -11.41 5.00 -4.13
CA VAL A 6 -11.54 4.31 -2.84
C VAL A 6 -11.59 5.36 -1.74
N PRO A 7 -12.65 5.41 -0.90
CA PRO A 7 -12.68 6.29 0.25
C PRO A 7 -11.52 5.97 1.20
N HIS A 8 -10.70 6.96 1.51
CA HIS A 8 -9.61 6.84 2.46
C HIS A 8 -9.41 8.18 3.17
N ALA A 9 -8.88 8.12 4.38
CA ALA A 9 -8.50 9.32 5.11
C ALA A 9 -7.27 9.96 4.46
N LYS A 10 -7.23 11.29 4.47
CA LYS A 10 -6.12 12.09 3.97
C LYS A 10 -5.87 13.25 4.91
N LYS A 11 -4.60 13.61 5.10
CA LYS A 11 -4.18 14.76 5.89
C LYS A 11 -3.51 15.79 5.01
N VAL A 12 -3.54 17.04 5.43
CA VAL A 12 -2.82 18.12 4.74
C VAL A 12 -1.34 17.99 5.07
N LEU A 13 -0.51 17.82 4.04
CA LEU A 13 0.94 17.81 4.17
C LEU A 13 1.52 19.22 4.03
N PHE A 14 1.09 19.95 3.00
CA PHE A 14 1.48 21.35 2.78
C PHE A 14 0.24 22.22 2.56
N ASN A 15 0.26 23.42 3.13
CA ASN A 15 -0.81 24.39 3.02
C ASN A 15 -0.24 25.78 2.70
N TRP A 16 -0.19 26.11 1.40
CA TRP A 16 0.23 27.41 0.90
C TRP A 16 -0.97 28.21 0.40
N LYS A 17 -0.75 29.52 0.18
CA LYS A 17 -1.80 30.50 -0.17
C LYS A 17 -2.70 30.07 -1.33
N HIS A 18 -2.17 29.33 -2.30
CA HIS A 18 -2.91 28.87 -3.49
C HIS A 18 -2.73 27.36 -3.79
N LEU A 19 -2.11 26.60 -2.90
CA LEU A 19 -1.84 25.17 -3.11
C LEU A 19 -1.91 24.40 -1.79
N LYS A 20 -2.75 23.37 -1.77
CA LYS A 20 -2.84 22.43 -0.66
C LYS A 20 -2.45 21.05 -1.14
N VAL A 21 -1.42 20.48 -0.53
CA VAL A 21 -0.93 19.13 -0.83
C VAL A 21 -1.47 18.21 0.25
N PHE A 22 -2.09 17.11 -0.16
CA PHE A 22 -2.60 16.09 0.74
C PHE A 22 -1.72 14.85 0.67
N ILE A 23 -1.61 14.15 1.79
CA ILE A 23 -1.02 12.82 1.84
C ILE A 23 -2.06 11.83 2.40
N PRO A 24 -2.24 10.66 1.76
CA PRO A 24 -3.05 9.59 2.32
C PRO A 24 -2.45 9.02 3.62
N GLU A 25 -3.26 8.28 4.38
CA GLU A 25 -2.76 7.49 5.50
C GLU A 25 -1.82 6.36 5.04
N PRO A 26 -0.84 5.95 5.87
CA PRO A 26 0.18 4.98 5.47
C PRO A 26 -0.39 3.60 5.08
N ASP A 27 -1.51 3.18 5.69
CA ASP A 27 -2.15 1.89 5.37
C ASP A 27 -2.73 1.88 3.95
N TYR A 28 -3.32 2.98 3.52
CA TYR A 28 -3.80 3.16 2.16
C TYR A 28 -2.64 3.22 1.16
N LEU A 29 -1.54 3.90 1.51
CA LEU A 29 -0.33 3.90 0.68
C LEU A 29 0.23 2.50 0.49
N LEU A 30 0.28 1.70 1.57
CA LEU A 30 0.73 0.32 1.51
C LEU A 30 -0.17 -0.50 0.57
N ALA A 31 -1.49 -0.42 0.75
CA ALA A 31 -2.44 -1.13 -0.09
C ALA A 31 -2.28 -0.78 -1.58
N MET A 32 -2.15 0.51 -1.88
CA MET A 32 -1.94 1.00 -3.24
C MET A 32 -0.61 0.51 -3.83
N LYS A 33 0.48 0.57 -3.04
CA LYS A 33 1.80 0.11 -3.44
C LYS A 33 1.82 -1.39 -3.73
N CYS A 34 1.25 -2.22 -2.86
CA CYS A 34 1.19 -3.67 -3.07
C CYS A 34 0.45 -4.04 -4.37
N LEU A 35 -0.66 -3.35 -4.70
CA LEU A 35 -1.40 -3.62 -5.93
C LEU A 35 -0.72 -3.08 -7.20
N ALA A 36 0.07 -2.01 -7.06
CA ALA A 36 0.82 -1.42 -8.16
C ALA A 36 2.19 -2.09 -8.39
N ALA A 37 2.68 -2.85 -7.40
CA ALA A 37 4.01 -3.44 -7.37
C ALA A 37 4.32 -4.20 -8.66
N ARG A 38 5.49 -3.88 -9.23
CA ARG A 38 6.07 -4.60 -10.36
C ARG A 38 7.41 -5.21 -9.94
N VAL A 39 7.68 -6.40 -10.45
CA VAL A 39 8.83 -7.25 -10.07
C VAL A 39 10.18 -6.52 -10.23
N ASP A 40 10.33 -5.63 -11.22
CA ASP A 40 11.61 -4.95 -11.54
C ASP A 40 11.67 -3.47 -11.11
N THR A 41 11.11 -3.12 -9.95
CA THR A 41 11.02 -1.71 -9.54
C THR A 41 11.37 -1.47 -8.08
N HIS A 42 11.56 -0.19 -7.71
CA HIS A 42 11.78 0.27 -6.33
C HIS A 42 10.58 0.02 -5.39
N ASP A 43 9.47 -0.56 -5.88
CA ASP A 43 8.28 -0.83 -5.06
C ASP A 43 8.59 -1.75 -3.86
N LYS A 44 9.62 -2.62 -3.94
CA LYS A 44 10.03 -3.47 -2.80
C LYS A 44 10.53 -2.68 -1.60
N VAL A 45 11.37 -1.67 -1.83
CA VAL A 45 11.92 -0.85 -0.75
C VAL A 45 10.81 -0.04 -0.07
N ASP A 46 9.91 0.54 -0.86
CA ASP A 46 8.77 1.32 -0.34
C ASP A 46 7.81 0.45 0.48
N ILE A 47 7.51 -0.76 0.01
CA ILE A 47 6.60 -1.68 0.71
C ILE A 47 7.22 -2.14 2.04
N ILE A 48 8.51 -2.52 2.05
CA ILE A 48 9.22 -2.89 3.28
C ILE A 48 9.23 -1.72 4.27
N PHE A 49 9.51 -0.50 3.79
CA PHE A 49 9.48 0.70 4.62
C PHE A 49 8.10 0.92 5.27
N LEU A 50 7.03 0.77 4.50
CA LEU A 50 5.66 0.92 4.99
C LEU A 50 5.25 -0.20 5.96
N ILE A 51 5.63 -1.45 5.69
CA ILE A 51 5.41 -2.60 6.60
C ILE A 51 6.06 -2.34 7.96
N LYS A 52 7.31 -1.89 7.97
CA LYS A 52 8.07 -1.56 9.19
C LYS A 52 7.47 -0.36 9.92
N THR A 53 7.07 0.69 9.18
CA THR A 53 6.40 1.88 9.75
C THR A 53 5.07 1.55 10.40
N LEU A 54 4.28 0.66 9.79
CA LEU A 54 2.99 0.19 10.28
C LEU A 54 3.10 -0.94 11.32
N LYS A 55 4.32 -1.41 11.61
CA LYS A 55 4.60 -2.49 12.56
C LYS A 55 3.83 -3.78 12.24
N LEU A 56 3.75 -4.12 10.96
CA LEU A 56 3.11 -5.35 10.51
C LEU A 56 4.11 -6.50 10.62
N ASN A 57 3.69 -7.60 11.25
CA ASN A 57 4.55 -8.73 11.58
C ASN A 57 4.12 -10.05 10.93
N SER A 58 3.18 -9.99 9.98
CA SER A 58 2.80 -11.16 9.17
C SER A 58 2.22 -10.73 7.81
N PRO A 59 2.33 -11.59 6.78
CA PRO A 59 1.67 -11.38 5.49
C PRO A 59 0.15 -11.14 5.63
N ASP A 60 -0.51 -11.89 6.51
CA ASP A 60 -1.97 -11.79 6.74
C ASP A 60 -2.41 -10.39 7.16
N LYS A 61 -1.60 -9.68 7.95
CA LYS A 61 -1.89 -8.29 8.34
C LYS A 61 -1.76 -7.34 7.15
N VAL A 62 -0.82 -7.59 6.25
CA VAL A 62 -0.68 -6.83 5.01
C VAL A 62 -1.90 -7.06 4.12
N PHE A 63 -2.33 -8.32 3.93
CA PHE A 63 -3.54 -8.63 3.16
C PHE A 63 -4.80 -8.03 3.78
N SER A 64 -4.93 -8.06 5.10
CA SER A 64 -6.05 -7.42 5.81
C SER A 64 -6.14 -5.91 5.52
N ILE A 65 -4.99 -5.22 5.39
CA ILE A 65 -4.96 -3.80 5.00
C ILE A 65 -5.35 -3.62 3.53
N ILE A 66 -4.86 -4.49 2.63
CA ILE A 66 -5.24 -4.41 1.21
C ILE A 66 -6.75 -4.61 1.05
N GLU A 67 -7.31 -5.59 1.76
CA GLU A 67 -8.73 -5.96 1.71
C GLU A 67 -9.67 -4.90 2.27
N LYS A 68 -9.19 -4.06 3.19
CA LYS A 68 -9.92 -2.88 3.67
C LYS A 68 -10.26 -1.91 2.52
N TYR A 69 -9.44 -1.86 1.48
CA TYR A 69 -9.51 -0.88 0.41
C TYR A 69 -9.87 -1.47 -0.95
N TYR A 70 -9.53 -2.72 -1.20
CA TYR A 70 -9.71 -3.38 -2.49
C TYR A 70 -10.22 -4.82 -2.30
N PRO A 71 -11.19 -5.28 -3.12
CA PRO A 71 -11.71 -6.63 -3.00
C PRO A 71 -10.64 -7.69 -3.30
N LYS A 72 -10.70 -8.83 -2.61
CA LYS A 72 -9.73 -9.95 -2.72
C LYS A 72 -9.41 -10.36 -4.17
N ASN A 73 -10.40 -10.36 -5.05
CA ASN A 73 -10.25 -10.73 -6.47
C ASN A 73 -9.34 -9.79 -7.29
N ARG A 74 -8.87 -8.68 -6.71
CA ARG A 74 -7.90 -7.76 -7.33
C ARG A 74 -6.46 -8.07 -6.96
N ILE A 75 -6.23 -8.85 -5.91
CA ILE A 75 -4.90 -9.22 -5.47
C ILE A 75 -4.40 -10.29 -6.46
N LYS A 76 -3.37 -9.94 -7.24
CA LYS A 76 -2.79 -10.88 -8.20
C LYS A 76 -1.94 -11.91 -7.46
N PRO A 77 -1.82 -13.15 -7.97
CA PRO A 77 -0.92 -14.14 -7.39
C PRO A 77 0.51 -13.62 -7.20
N VAL A 78 1.03 -12.86 -8.18
CA VAL A 78 2.37 -12.24 -8.08
C VAL A 78 2.50 -11.28 -6.88
N THR A 79 1.44 -10.54 -6.54
CA THR A 79 1.43 -9.67 -5.36
C THR A 79 1.43 -10.51 -4.08
N GLN A 80 0.75 -11.66 -4.08
CA GLN A 80 0.72 -12.55 -2.92
C GLN A 80 2.11 -13.13 -2.63
N TYR A 81 2.71 -13.77 -3.64
CA TYR A 81 4.07 -14.31 -3.55
C TYR A 81 5.08 -13.24 -3.11
N PHE A 82 4.97 -12.04 -3.68
CA PHE A 82 5.86 -10.95 -3.36
C PHE A 82 5.77 -10.52 -1.88
N ILE A 83 4.56 -10.44 -1.32
CA ILE A 83 4.36 -10.09 0.10
C ILE A 83 4.91 -11.20 0.98
N GLU A 84 4.63 -12.47 0.66
CA GLU A 84 5.12 -13.63 1.41
C GLU A 84 6.66 -13.67 1.43
N GLU A 85 7.31 -13.47 0.27
CA GLU A 85 8.77 -13.43 0.13
C GLU A 85 9.43 -12.35 1.02
N ILE A 86 8.77 -11.21 1.24
CA ILE A 86 9.29 -10.17 2.14
C ILE A 86 9.45 -10.70 3.56
N PHE A 87 8.49 -11.50 4.05
CA PHE A 87 8.51 -12.01 5.43
C PHE A 87 9.34 -13.30 5.58
N GLU A 88 9.65 -14.00 4.49
CA GLU A 88 10.58 -15.13 4.52
C GLU A 88 12.05 -14.69 4.60
N ASN A 89 12.37 -13.46 4.19
CA ASN A 89 13.73 -12.93 4.09
C ASN A 89 14.07 -11.80 5.09
N ASP A 90 13.18 -11.49 6.04
CA ASP A 90 13.39 -10.53 7.15
C ASP A 90 13.70 -11.29 8.46
#